data_AF-A0A519HP61-F1
#
_entry.id   AF-A0A519HP61-F1
#
_cell.length_a   1.000
_cell.length_b   1.000
_cell.length_c   1.000
_cell.angle_alpha   90.00
_cell.angle_beta   90.00
_cell.angle_gamma   90.00
#
_symmetry.space_group_name_H-M   'P 1'
#
loop_
_entity.id
_entity.type
_entity.pdbx_description
1 polymer ?
#
loop_
_entity_poly.entity_id
_entity_poly.type
_entity_poly.pdbx_seq_one_letter_code
_entity_poly.pdbx_strand_id
1 'polypeptide(L)'
;MLAFLAAMALSMQIVPPASAWTWTLYANDAPIVLANEVTDTAHLRATLECDPGSSVARLTLYGVAMTGVARITAGDAVAMGEAEPGRGESTRLTLRTDHPAFAAFAADGRMNVLVGDHRRPIEVPAAHLAKLRRFSELCSG
;
A
#
# COMPACT_ATOMS: atom_id res chain seq x y z
N MET A 1 -27.47 5.63 -45.90
CA MET A 1 -27.11 5.97 -44.51
C MET A 1 -27.06 4.65 -43.75
N LEU A 2 -25.90 4.00 -43.68
CA LEU A 2 -25.75 2.63 -43.17
C LEU A 2 -24.98 2.67 -41.84
N ALA A 3 -25.53 1.92 -40.88
CA ALA A 3 -25.29 2.00 -39.45
C ALA A 3 -23.86 1.61 -39.04
N PHE A 4 -23.24 2.45 -38.23
CA PHE A 4 -22.05 2.10 -37.45
C PHE A 4 -22.49 1.24 -36.25
N LEU A 5 -22.11 -0.04 -36.26
CA LEU A 5 -22.17 -0.92 -35.10
C LEU A 5 -21.05 -0.54 -34.12
N ALA A 6 -21.40 0.10 -33.01
CA ALA A 6 -20.50 0.33 -31.89
C ALA A 6 -20.38 -0.95 -31.07
N ALA A 7 -19.24 -1.65 -31.17
CA ALA A 7 -18.92 -2.75 -30.28
C ALA A 7 -18.53 -2.19 -28.90
N MET A 8 -19.42 -2.36 -27.91
CA MET A 8 -19.08 -2.12 -26.51
C MET A 8 -18.13 -3.21 -26.03
N ALA A 9 -16.85 -2.87 -25.87
CA ALA A 9 -15.90 -3.71 -25.16
C ALA A 9 -16.21 -3.67 -23.66
N LEU A 10 -16.88 -4.71 -23.14
CA LEU A 10 -16.91 -4.97 -21.70
C LEU A 10 -15.49 -5.38 -21.28
N SER A 11 -14.73 -4.44 -20.71
CA SER A 11 -13.54 -4.78 -19.93
C SER A 11 -13.98 -5.47 -18.65
N MET A 12 -14.09 -6.80 -18.70
CA MET A 12 -14.18 -7.63 -17.49
C MET A 12 -12.92 -7.36 -16.65
N GLN A 13 -13.06 -6.54 -15.61
CA GLN A 13 -12.03 -6.36 -14.59
C GLN A 13 -11.97 -7.65 -13.76
N ILE A 14 -11.14 -8.60 -14.22
CA ILE A 14 -10.90 -9.86 -13.51
C ILE A 14 -10.11 -9.49 -12.25
N VAL A 15 -10.76 -9.54 -11.09
CA VAL A 15 -10.07 -9.42 -9.80
C VAL A 15 -9.12 -10.62 -9.65
N PRO A 16 -7.80 -10.40 -9.51
CA PRO A 16 -6.85 -11.50 -9.40
C PRO A 16 -7.08 -12.36 -8.15
N PRO A 17 -6.89 -13.69 -8.22
CA PRO A 17 -7.04 -14.57 -7.08
C PRO A 17 -6.04 -14.22 -5.98
N ALA A 18 -6.34 -14.56 -4.72
CA ALA A 18 -5.50 -14.21 -3.56
C ALA A 18 -4.05 -14.69 -3.68
N SER A 19 -3.82 -15.84 -4.31
CA SER A 19 -2.48 -16.41 -4.55
C SER A 19 -1.65 -15.68 -5.61
N ALA A 20 -2.25 -14.78 -6.40
CA ALA A 20 -1.55 -14.02 -7.43
C ALA A 20 -0.81 -12.80 -6.86
N TRP A 21 -1.09 -12.43 -5.61
CA TRP A 21 -0.54 -11.25 -4.97
C TRP A 21 0.78 -11.56 -4.28
N THR A 22 1.80 -10.74 -4.55
CA THR A 22 3.12 -10.85 -3.97
C THR A 22 3.60 -9.50 -3.48
N TRP A 23 4.57 -9.51 -2.58
CA TRP A 23 5.27 -8.30 -2.16
C TRP A 23 6.63 -8.21 -2.85
N THR A 24 6.84 -7.16 -3.63
CA THR A 24 8.07 -6.89 -4.39
C THR A 24 8.75 -5.62 -3.87
N LEU A 25 10.07 -5.69 -3.64
CA LEU A 25 10.88 -4.53 -3.24
C LEU A 25 11.65 -4.00 -4.44
N TYR A 26 11.37 -2.76 -4.81
CA TYR A 26 12.08 -1.98 -5.81
C TYR A 26 12.97 -0.97 -5.07
N ALA A 27 14.27 -1.26 -5.01
CA ALA A 27 15.24 -0.46 -4.23
C ALA A 27 16.45 0.00 -5.07
N ASN A 28 16.40 -0.17 -6.39
CA ASN A 28 17.51 0.18 -7.28
C ASN A 28 17.55 1.68 -7.62
N ASP A 29 16.40 2.36 -7.50
CA ASP A 29 16.22 3.78 -7.77
C ASP A 29 15.45 4.44 -6.61
N ALA A 30 15.48 5.77 -6.55
CA ALA A 30 14.64 6.55 -5.65
C ALA A 30 13.35 7.00 -6.38
N PRO A 31 12.16 6.87 -5.77
CA PRO A 31 11.92 6.40 -4.41
C PRO A 31 12.03 4.88 -4.27
N ILE A 32 12.32 4.42 -3.06
CA ILE A 32 12.28 2.99 -2.71
C ILE A 32 10.82 2.60 -2.55
N VAL A 33 10.42 1.49 -3.17
CA VAL A 33 9.02 1.04 -3.18
C VAL A 33 8.91 -0.42 -2.76
N LEU A 34 8.06 -0.70 -1.79
CA LEU A 34 7.59 -2.04 -1.47
C LEU A 34 6.12 -2.15 -1.90
N ALA A 35 5.87 -2.91 -2.96
CA ALA A 35 4.56 -3.01 -3.60
C ALA A 35 3.90 -4.37 -3.33
N ASN A 36 2.61 -4.36 -3.01
CA ASN A 36 1.73 -5.53 -3.03
C ASN A 36 0.99 -5.54 -4.37
N GLU A 37 1.42 -6.43 -5.24
CA GLU A 37 1.06 -6.40 -6.67
C GLU A 37 0.81 -7.80 -7.21
N VAL A 38 0.21 -7.85 -8.39
CA VAL A 38 0.26 -9.03 -9.26
C VAL A 38 1.38 -8.83 -10.27
N THR A 39 2.39 -9.69 -10.21
CA THR A 39 3.58 -9.64 -11.07
C THR A 39 3.18 -9.54 -12.55
N ASP A 40 3.93 -8.73 -13.30
CA ASP A 40 3.74 -8.47 -14.74
C ASP A 40 2.37 -7.85 -15.11
N THR A 41 1.71 -7.18 -14.17
CA THR A 41 0.46 -6.45 -14.43
C THR A 41 0.42 -5.07 -13.75
N ALA A 42 -0.60 -4.27 -14.06
CA ALA A 42 -0.84 -2.98 -13.41
C ALA A 42 -1.68 -3.07 -12.12
N HIS A 43 -1.93 -4.27 -11.59
CA HIS A 43 -2.78 -4.45 -10.42
C HIS A 43 -1.98 -4.25 -9.13
N LEU A 44 -2.33 -3.20 -8.38
CA LEU A 44 -1.77 -2.86 -7.08
C LEU A 44 -2.84 -2.94 -6.00
N ARG A 45 -2.48 -3.43 -4.82
CA ARG A 45 -3.30 -3.40 -3.60
C ARG A 45 -2.79 -2.36 -2.60
N ALA A 46 -1.48 -2.31 -2.42
CA ALA A 46 -0.82 -1.35 -1.55
C ALA A 46 0.59 -1.05 -2.02
N THR A 47 1.08 0.16 -1.79
CA THR A 47 2.50 0.50 -1.90
C THR A 47 2.97 1.20 -0.64
N LEU A 48 4.21 0.90 -0.23
CA LEU A 48 4.98 1.69 0.72
C LEU A 48 6.12 2.34 -0.04
N GLU A 49 6.24 3.66 0.03
CA GLU A 49 7.21 4.44 -0.72
C GLU A 49 7.98 5.36 0.22
N CYS A 50 9.28 5.50 0.04
CA CYS A 50 10.07 6.49 0.78
C CYS A 50 11.24 7.00 -0.07
N ASP A 51 11.67 8.22 0.23
CA ASP A 51 13.00 8.65 -0.19
C ASP A 51 14.03 8.04 0.75
N PRO A 52 15.19 7.56 0.26
CA PRO A 52 16.22 6.97 1.12
C PRO A 52 16.62 7.92 2.25
N GLY A 53 16.67 7.40 3.48
CA GLY A 53 17.02 8.20 4.67
C GLY A 53 15.98 9.23 5.15
N SER A 54 14.81 9.34 4.50
CA SER A 54 13.80 10.35 4.85
C SER A 54 13.10 10.10 6.19
N SER A 55 13.16 8.86 6.70
CA SER A 55 12.39 8.38 7.85
C SER A 55 10.86 8.53 7.71
N VAL A 56 10.35 8.70 6.49
CA VAL A 56 8.92 8.86 6.21
C VAL A 56 8.50 7.86 5.13
N ALA A 57 7.60 6.93 5.49
CA ALA A 57 6.94 6.06 4.55
C ALA A 57 5.60 6.64 4.12
N ARG A 58 5.37 6.70 2.82
CA ARG A 58 4.09 7.01 2.19
C ARG A 58 3.40 5.70 1.84
N LEU A 59 2.27 5.44 2.47
CA LEU A 59 1.41 4.30 2.20
C LEU A 59 0.33 4.71 1.21
N THR A 60 0.19 3.97 0.10
CA THR A 60 -0.97 4.08 -0.80
C THR A 60 -1.78 2.79 -0.72
N LEU A 61 -3.09 2.92 -0.53
CA LEU A 61 -4.07 1.83 -0.55
C LEU A 61 -4.95 1.96 -1.80
N TYR A 62 -5.02 0.92 -2.63
CA TYR A 62 -5.76 0.94 -3.90
C TYR A 62 -7.14 0.28 -3.77
N GLY A 63 -8.05 0.69 -4.66
CA GLY A 63 -9.45 0.23 -4.71
C GLY A 63 -10.36 0.88 -3.66
N VAL A 64 -9.93 1.98 -3.05
CA VAL A 64 -10.76 2.77 -2.12
C VAL A 64 -10.21 4.19 -2.00
N ALA A 65 -11.07 5.19 -2.15
CA ALA A 65 -10.75 6.58 -1.84
C ALA A 65 -11.39 6.95 -0.50
N MET A 66 -10.56 7.21 0.51
CA MET A 66 -10.96 7.61 1.86
C MET A 66 -10.33 8.96 2.16
N THR A 67 -11.00 9.77 2.98
CA THR A 67 -10.51 11.09 3.41
C THR A 67 -10.73 11.31 4.90
N GLY A 68 -9.86 12.10 5.52
CA GLY A 68 -9.95 12.50 6.93
C GLY A 68 -8.95 11.80 7.83
N VAL A 69 -9.19 11.88 9.15
CA VAL A 69 -8.23 11.36 10.13
C VAL A 69 -8.20 9.83 10.12
N ALA A 70 -7.01 9.28 9.90
CA ALA A 70 -6.72 7.87 9.95
C ALA A 70 -6.13 7.46 11.29
N ARG A 71 -6.64 6.35 11.83
CA ARG A 71 -6.02 5.63 12.94
C ARG A 71 -5.29 4.41 12.38
N ILE A 72 -3.97 4.39 12.55
CA ILE A 72 -3.09 3.32 12.09
C ILE A 72 -2.65 2.52 13.31
N THR A 73 -2.81 1.20 13.26
CA THR A 73 -2.48 0.30 14.39
C THR A 73 -1.64 -0.86 13.94
N ALA A 74 -0.64 -1.23 14.73
CA ALA A 74 0.21 -2.39 14.52
C ALA A 74 0.79 -2.83 15.88
N GLY A 75 0.67 -4.12 16.22
CA GLY A 75 0.86 -4.58 17.59
C GLY A 75 0.01 -3.75 18.58
N ASP A 76 0.64 -3.28 19.66
CA ASP A 76 0.00 -2.41 20.66
C ASP A 76 0.15 -0.90 20.35
N ALA A 77 0.85 -0.56 19.27
CA ALA A 77 1.13 0.82 18.91
C ALA A 77 0.02 1.41 18.03
N VAL A 78 -0.23 2.71 18.25
CA VAL A 78 -1.22 3.50 17.51
C VAL A 78 -0.55 4.75 16.98
N ALA A 79 -0.72 5.03 15.69
CA ALA A 79 -0.38 6.31 15.06
C ALA A 79 -1.65 6.97 14.52
N MET A 80 -1.64 8.29 14.47
CA MET A 80 -2.66 9.09 13.79
C MET A 80 -2.02 9.73 12.56
N GLY A 81 -2.75 9.78 11.46
CA GLY A 81 -2.33 10.42 10.22
C GLY A 81 -3.51 10.98 9.45
N GLU A 82 -3.24 11.76 8.41
CA GLU A 82 -4.28 12.22 7.50
C GLU A 82 -4.39 11.24 6.32
N ALA A 83 -5.61 10.79 6.02
CA ALA A 83 -5.94 10.08 4.80
C ALA A 83 -6.35 11.08 3.73
N GLU A 84 -5.63 11.06 2.61
CA GLU A 84 -5.93 11.89 1.46
C GLU A 84 -6.29 11.01 0.26
N PRO A 85 -7.18 11.45 -0.63
CA PRO A 85 -7.45 10.71 -1.85
C PRO A 85 -6.23 10.77 -2.77
N GLY A 86 -5.84 9.62 -3.31
CA GLY A 86 -4.75 9.49 -4.27
C GLY A 86 -5.22 9.62 -5.72
N ARG A 87 -4.43 9.11 -6.67
CA ARG A 87 -4.85 9.00 -8.07
C ARG A 87 -5.79 7.79 -8.25
N GLY A 88 -6.86 7.97 -9.03
CA GLY A 88 -7.89 6.94 -9.18
C GLY A 88 -8.58 6.62 -7.85
N GLU A 89 -9.09 5.40 -7.71
CA GLU A 89 -9.65 4.93 -6.45
C GLU A 89 -8.52 4.50 -5.49
N SER A 90 -7.83 5.47 -4.89
CA SER A 90 -6.79 5.19 -3.90
C SER A 90 -6.81 6.17 -2.74
N THR A 91 -6.21 5.75 -1.62
CA THR A 91 -6.02 6.54 -0.41
C THR A 91 -4.53 6.58 -0.09
N ARG A 92 -4.00 7.77 0.24
CA ARG A 92 -2.62 7.99 0.64
C ARG A 92 -2.56 8.41 2.10
N LEU A 93 -1.56 7.88 2.81
CA LEU A 93 -1.24 8.17 4.20
C LEU A 93 0.27 8.32 4.33
N THR A 94 0.73 9.04 5.35
CA THR A 94 2.16 9.08 5.72
C THR A 94 2.33 8.54 7.13
N LEU A 95 3.41 7.80 7.35
CA LEU A 95 3.80 7.28 8.65
C LEU A 95 5.32 7.33 8.76
N ARG A 96 5.83 7.87 9.87
CA ARG A 96 7.27 7.86 10.10
C ARG A 96 7.77 6.44 10.35
N THR A 97 8.90 6.07 9.75
CA THR A 97 9.46 4.73 9.89
C THR A 97 10.08 4.47 11.26
N ASP A 98 10.42 5.53 12.00
CA ASP A 98 10.85 5.47 13.41
C ASP A 98 9.69 5.46 14.42
N HIS A 99 8.44 5.57 13.95
CA HIS A 99 7.27 5.48 14.82
C HIS A 99 7.07 4.04 15.33
N PRO A 100 6.70 3.81 16.60
CA PRO A 100 6.48 2.47 17.16
C PRO A 100 5.49 1.61 16.36
N ALA A 101 4.46 2.22 15.77
CA ALA A 101 3.51 1.52 14.88
C ALA A 101 4.18 1.00 13.59
N PHE A 102 5.11 1.75 13.00
CA PHE A 102 5.84 1.27 11.83
C PHE A 102 6.82 0.16 12.23
N ALA A 103 7.53 0.32 13.36
CA ALA A 103 8.43 -0.69 13.88
C ALA A 103 7.72 -2.03 14.18
N ALA A 104 6.54 -1.97 14.82
CA ALA A 104 5.71 -3.14 15.07
C ALA A 104 5.28 -3.82 13.76
N PHE A 105 4.82 -3.03 12.78
CA PHE A 105 4.48 -3.54 11.46
C PHE A 105 5.66 -4.19 10.73
N ALA A 106 6.86 -3.58 10.79
CA ALA A 106 8.07 -4.16 10.21
C ALA A 106 8.49 -5.48 10.88
N ALA A 107 8.13 -5.66 12.15
CA ALA A 107 8.40 -6.88 12.90
C ALA A 107 7.42 -8.01 12.56
N ASP A 108 6.11 -7.73 12.55
CA ASP A 108 5.04 -8.73 12.48
C ASP A 108 4.30 -8.81 11.13
N GLY A 109 4.46 -7.81 10.26
CA GLY A 109 3.84 -7.71 8.95
C GLY A 109 2.36 -7.35 8.97
N ARG A 110 1.79 -6.92 10.10
CA ARG A 110 0.35 -6.61 10.20
C ARG A 110 0.11 -5.19 10.64
N MET A 111 -0.65 -4.47 9.84
CA MET A 111 -1.11 -3.12 10.13
C MET A 111 -2.58 -3.00 9.79
N ASN A 112 -3.35 -2.28 10.60
CA ASN A 112 -4.70 -1.87 10.26
C ASN A 112 -4.77 -0.37 10.12
N VAL A 113 -5.39 0.09 9.03
CA VAL A 113 -5.77 1.48 8.81
C VAL A 113 -7.27 1.60 8.99
N LEU A 114 -7.72 2.53 9.82
CA LEU A 114 -9.13 2.87 10.01
C LEU A 114 -9.34 4.34 9.64
N VAL A 115 -10.24 4.63 8.71
CA VAL A 115 -10.67 5.99 8.33
C VAL A 115 -12.19 6.04 8.38
N GLY A 116 -12.75 6.82 9.31
CA GLY A 116 -14.18 6.70 9.64
C GLY A 116 -14.53 5.25 10.02
N ASP A 117 -15.49 4.66 9.31
CA ASP A 117 -15.89 3.26 9.49
C ASP A 117 -15.15 2.27 8.57
N HIS A 118 -14.27 2.76 7.69
CA HIS A 118 -13.55 1.92 6.75
C HIS A 118 -12.27 1.35 7.37
N ARG A 119 -12.29 0.04 7.64
CA ARG A 119 -11.10 -0.71 8.06
C ARG A 119 -10.42 -1.36 6.87
N ARG A 120 -9.11 -1.12 6.71
CA ARG A 120 -8.25 -1.73 5.69
C ARG A 120 -7.06 -2.42 6.36
N PRO A 121 -7.09 -3.76 6.49
CA PRO A 121 -5.92 -4.51 6.94
C PRO A 121 -4.86 -4.53 5.83
N ILE A 122 -3.60 -4.50 6.25
CA ILE A 122 -2.42 -4.66 5.42
C ILE A 122 -1.62 -5.80 6.03
N GLU A 123 -1.42 -6.85 5.23
CA GLU A 123 -0.71 -8.05 5.66
C GLU A 123 0.46 -8.32 4.71
N VAL A 124 1.64 -8.41 5.30
CA VAL A 124 2.87 -8.87 4.67
C VAL A 124 3.14 -10.28 5.20
N PRO A 125 2.91 -11.34 4.40
CA PRO A 125 3.16 -12.71 4.83
C PRO A 125 4.61 -12.92 5.28
N ALA A 126 4.82 -13.92 6.15
CA ALA A 126 6.14 -14.25 6.71
C ALA A 126 7.25 -14.36 5.64
N ALA A 127 6.93 -14.92 4.47
CA ALA A 127 7.84 -15.06 3.33
C ALA A 127 8.37 -13.72 2.74
N HIS A 128 7.73 -12.60 3.09
CA HIS A 128 8.08 -11.27 2.60
C HIS A 128 8.50 -10.29 3.70
N LEU A 129 8.51 -10.70 4.98
CA LEU A 129 8.90 -9.84 6.09
C LEU A 129 10.33 -9.30 5.96
N ALA A 130 11.26 -10.09 5.40
CA ALA A 130 12.62 -9.62 5.15
C ALA A 130 12.66 -8.41 4.19
N LYS A 131 11.75 -8.36 3.21
CA LYS A 131 11.62 -7.21 2.28
C LYS A 131 11.07 -5.98 2.99
N LEU A 132 10.10 -6.15 3.88
CA LEU A 132 9.55 -5.06 4.70
C LEU A 132 10.60 -4.47 5.65
N ARG A 133 11.38 -5.32 6.33
CA ARG A 133 12.49 -4.86 7.17
C ARG A 133 13.54 -4.13 6.34
N ARG A 134 13.89 -4.68 5.17
CA ARG A 134 14.84 -4.03 4.27
C ARG A 134 14.34 -2.65 3.78
N PHE A 135 13.06 -2.53 3.46
CA PHE A 135 12.44 -1.23 3.16
C PHE A 135 12.62 -0.26 4.34
N SER A 136 12.27 -0.68 5.56
CA SER A 136 12.42 0.14 6.77
C SER A 136 13.85 0.63 6.98
N GLU A 137 14.84 -0.25 6.82
CA GLU A 137 16.27 0.08 6.94
C GLU A 137 16.74 1.11 5.91
N LEU A 138 16.27 0.99 4.67
CA LEU A 138 16.67 1.92 3.61
C LEU A 138 15.97 3.28 3.75
N CYS A 139 14.77 3.31 4.34
CA CYS A 139 14.06 4.55 4.64
C CYS A 139 14.62 5.27 5.87
N SER A 140 15.20 4.55 6.85
CA SER A 140 15.79 5.18 8.04
C SER A 140 17.04 5.99 7.67
N GLY A 141 17.13 7.21 8.21
CA GLY A 141 18.27 8.12 8.08
C GLY A 141 19.17 8.13 9.30
#